data_AF-A0A6P6NFA2-F1
#
_entry.id   AF-A0A6P6NFA2-F1
#
_cell.length_a   1.000
_cell.length_b   1.000
_cell.length_c   1.000
_cell.angle_alpha   90.00
_cell.angle_beta   90.00
_cell.angle_gamma   90.00
#
_symmetry.space_group_name_H-M   'P 1'
#
loop_
_entity.id
_entity.type
_entity.pdbx_description
1 polymer ?
#
loop_
_entity_poly.entity_id
_entity_poly.type
_entity_poly.pdbx_seq_one_letter_code
_entity_poly.pdbx_strand_id
1 'polypeptide(L)'
;MGAFIAKLLLPTISSLVFIPAASVAAKRGFHMEAVVYFFTMFFTAIYHACDGPGLSILCFMKYEILEYFSVYGTAISMWVTLLALGDFDEPKRSSLTMFGVLTSAVRIYQDRLGYGIYSGPIGTAVFMITVKWLQKMKEKKGLYPDKSVYTQQVGPGFCFGALALMLRFYFEEWDYAYVHSFYHVSLAVSFILLLPN
;
A
#
# COMPACT_ATOMS: atom_id res chain seq x y z
N MET A 1 -3.10 -33.37 0.18
CA MET A 1 -1.75 -32.75 0.33
C MET A 1 -1.57 -31.55 -0.59
N GLY A 2 -1.88 -31.62 -1.90
CA GLY A 2 -1.74 -30.49 -2.83
C GLY A 2 -2.56 -29.23 -2.48
N ALA A 3 -3.82 -29.37 -2.04
CA ALA A 3 -4.66 -28.23 -1.65
C ALA A 3 -4.13 -27.47 -0.41
N PHE A 4 -3.46 -28.18 0.51
CA PHE A 4 -2.86 -27.58 1.71
C PHE A 4 -1.63 -26.73 1.34
N ILE A 5 -0.75 -27.28 0.51
CA ILE A 5 0.44 -26.56 0.02
C ILE A 5 0.03 -25.34 -0.82
N ALA A 6 -1.00 -25.46 -1.66
CA ALA A 6 -1.52 -24.34 -2.44
C ALA A 6 -2.02 -23.19 -1.55
N LYS A 7 -2.77 -23.49 -0.49
CA LYS A 7 -3.22 -22.47 0.47
C LYS A 7 -2.07 -21.81 1.23
N LEU A 8 -1.01 -22.56 1.53
CA LEU A 8 0.18 -22.03 2.19
C LEU A 8 0.95 -21.04 1.28
N LEU A 9 1.08 -21.36 0.00
CA LEU A 9 1.86 -20.55 -0.96
C LEU A 9 1.09 -19.37 -1.55
N LEU A 10 -0.25 -19.36 -1.44
CA LEU A 10 -1.08 -18.36 -2.09
C LEU A 10 -0.77 -16.92 -1.61
N PRO A 11 -0.63 -16.64 -0.30
CA PRO A 11 -0.21 -15.31 0.18
C PRO A 11 1.15 -14.89 -0.37
N THR A 12 2.12 -15.80 -0.43
CA THR A 12 3.45 -15.58 -1.00
C THR A 12 3.38 -15.20 -2.48
N ILE A 13 2.68 -16.00 -3.30
CA ILE A 13 2.56 -15.76 -4.74
C ILE A 13 1.79 -14.46 -5.00
N SER A 14 0.70 -14.23 -4.26
CA SER A 14 -0.09 -13.01 -4.41
C SER A 14 0.69 -11.75 -4.05
N SER A 15 1.72 -11.83 -3.21
CA SER A 15 2.58 -10.66 -2.91
C SER A 15 3.35 -10.17 -4.12
N LEU A 16 3.58 -11.03 -5.13
CA LEU A 16 4.28 -10.66 -6.36
C LEU A 16 3.51 -9.66 -7.22
N VAL A 17 2.22 -9.41 -6.94
CA VAL A 17 1.41 -8.37 -7.63
C VAL A 17 1.91 -6.95 -7.39
N PHE A 18 2.80 -6.74 -6.41
CA PHE A 18 3.50 -5.47 -6.25
C PHE A 18 4.60 -5.25 -7.31
N ILE A 19 5.04 -6.29 -8.05
CA ILE A 19 5.98 -6.15 -9.18
C ILE A 19 5.36 -5.34 -10.33
N PRO A 20 4.16 -5.66 -10.85
CA PRO A 20 3.54 -4.82 -11.86
C PRO A 20 3.25 -3.40 -11.34
N ALA A 21 2.88 -3.23 -10.07
CA ALA A 21 2.72 -1.90 -9.48
C ALA A 21 4.04 -1.09 -9.51
N ALA A 22 5.15 -1.70 -9.07
CA ALA A 22 6.48 -1.09 -9.13
C ALA A 22 6.90 -0.77 -10.57
N SER A 23 6.61 -1.67 -11.51
CA SER A 23 6.92 -1.49 -12.93
C SER A 23 6.14 -0.32 -13.55
N VAL A 24 4.85 -0.19 -13.22
CA VAL A 24 4.02 0.95 -13.66
C VAL A 24 4.53 2.24 -13.05
N ALA A 25 4.84 2.26 -11.75
CA ALA A 25 5.40 3.44 -11.09
C ALA A 25 6.72 3.89 -11.73
N ALA A 26 7.64 2.96 -11.97
CA ALA A 26 8.91 3.26 -12.65
C ALA A 26 8.71 3.81 -14.07
N LYS A 27 7.78 3.22 -14.84
CA LYS A 27 7.45 3.69 -16.21
C LYS A 27 6.84 5.09 -16.23
N ARG A 28 6.09 5.47 -15.19
CA ARG A 28 5.49 6.80 -15.01
C ARG A 28 6.42 7.81 -14.34
N GLY A 29 7.69 7.45 -14.07
CA GLY A 29 8.68 8.34 -13.44
C GLY A 29 8.60 8.44 -11.91
N PHE A 30 7.75 7.64 -11.26
CA PHE A 30 7.60 7.56 -9.81
C PHE A 30 8.60 6.56 -9.20
N HIS A 31 9.89 6.86 -9.32
CA HIS A 31 10.97 5.94 -8.92
C HIS A 31 11.01 5.67 -7.41
N MET A 32 10.67 6.67 -6.59
CA MET A 32 10.63 6.51 -5.13
C MET A 32 9.52 5.51 -4.75
N GLU A 33 8.33 5.68 -5.30
CA GLU A 33 7.18 4.80 -5.10
C GLU A 33 7.48 3.39 -5.61
N ALA A 34 8.15 3.26 -6.77
CA ALA A 34 8.57 1.96 -7.31
C ALA A 34 9.51 1.19 -6.36
N VAL A 35 10.48 1.88 -5.75
CA VAL A 35 11.39 1.27 -4.76
C VAL A 35 10.62 0.83 -3.52
N VAL A 36 9.68 1.64 -3.03
CA VAL A 36 8.84 1.30 -1.88
C VAL A 36 7.92 0.10 -2.17
N TYR A 37 7.34 0.01 -3.37
CA TYR A 37 6.53 -1.14 -3.77
C TYR A 37 7.36 -2.41 -3.89
N PHE A 38 8.58 -2.32 -4.43
CA PHE A 38 9.51 -3.44 -4.47
C PHE A 38 9.94 -3.89 -3.07
N PHE A 39 10.24 -2.94 -2.18
CA PHE A 39 10.53 -3.22 -0.76
C PHE A 39 9.36 -3.98 -0.11
N THR A 40 8.14 -3.52 -0.32
CA THR A 40 6.92 -4.14 0.20
C THR A 40 6.74 -5.56 -0.33
N MET A 41 6.90 -5.74 -1.64
CA MET A 41 6.87 -7.05 -2.29
C MET A 41 7.85 -8.02 -1.63
N PHE A 42 9.11 -7.60 -1.49
CA PHE A 42 10.19 -8.42 -0.95
C PHE A 42 9.87 -8.89 0.48
N PHE A 43 9.54 -7.98 1.39
CA PHE A 43 9.27 -8.35 2.78
C PHE A 43 7.98 -9.13 2.96
N THR A 44 6.90 -8.78 2.24
CA THR A 44 5.63 -9.52 2.31
C THR A 44 5.75 -10.92 1.71
N ALA A 45 6.44 -11.08 0.59
CA ALA A 45 6.66 -12.40 -0.01
C ALA A 45 7.50 -13.31 0.92
N ILE A 46 8.58 -12.79 1.50
CA ILE A 46 9.42 -13.61 2.40
C ILE A 46 8.72 -13.89 3.72
N TYR A 47 7.98 -12.92 4.27
CA TYR A 47 7.14 -13.11 5.45
C TYR A 47 6.19 -14.30 5.26
N HIS A 48 5.44 -14.35 4.16
CA HIS A 48 4.53 -15.46 3.88
C HIS A 48 5.25 -16.75 3.47
N ALA A 49 6.40 -16.69 2.79
CA ALA A 49 7.19 -17.88 2.48
C ALA A 49 7.72 -18.57 3.75
N CYS A 50 7.94 -17.78 4.79
CA CYS A 50 8.34 -18.21 6.12
C CYS A 50 7.17 -18.71 6.99
N ASP A 51 5.94 -18.44 6.57
CA ASP A 51 4.72 -18.77 7.29
C ASP A 51 4.29 -20.21 6.95
N GLY A 52 4.78 -21.18 7.73
CA GLY A 52 4.40 -22.58 7.55
C GLY A 52 5.25 -23.59 8.33
N PRO A 53 4.69 -24.77 8.63
CA PRO A 53 5.38 -25.80 9.41
C PRO A 53 6.65 -26.26 8.67
N GLY A 54 7.82 -26.02 9.27
CA GLY A 54 9.12 -26.39 8.73
C GLY A 54 9.72 -25.41 7.70
N LEU A 55 9.00 -24.35 7.32
CA LEU A 55 9.50 -23.35 6.37
C LEU A 55 10.31 -22.22 7.04
N SER A 56 10.32 -22.16 8.37
CA SER A 56 11.10 -21.17 9.13
C SER A 56 12.61 -21.26 8.87
N ILE A 57 13.11 -22.39 8.35
CA ILE A 57 14.52 -22.58 7.95
C ILE A 57 14.90 -21.74 6.71
N LEU A 58 13.91 -21.34 5.91
CA LEU A 58 14.11 -20.47 4.74
C LEU A 58 14.29 -19.00 5.12
N CYS A 59 14.00 -18.64 6.39
CA CYS A 59 14.02 -17.26 6.84
C CYS A 59 15.44 -16.81 7.17
N PHE A 60 15.92 -15.80 6.43
CA PHE A 60 17.20 -15.15 6.72
C PHE A 60 17.13 -14.18 7.92
N MET A 61 15.92 -13.88 8.40
CA MET A 61 15.63 -12.98 9.52
C MET A 61 14.56 -13.59 10.45
N LYS A 62 14.47 -13.07 11.68
CA LYS A 62 13.39 -13.43 12.61
C LYS A 62 12.03 -13.10 12.00
N TYR A 63 11.06 -13.98 12.20
CA TYR A 63 9.69 -13.83 11.69
C TYR A 63 9.06 -12.47 12.04
N GLU A 64 9.19 -12.04 13.30
CA GLU A 64 8.68 -10.75 13.78
C GLU A 64 9.30 -9.53 13.08
N ILE A 65 10.52 -9.65 12.54
CA ILE A 65 11.18 -8.58 11.78
C ILE A 65 10.62 -8.54 10.35
N LEU A 66 10.39 -9.71 9.75
CA LEU A 66 9.76 -9.83 8.44
C LEU A 66 8.32 -9.29 8.46
N GLU A 67 7.55 -9.66 9.48
CA GLU A 67 6.20 -9.15 9.72
C GLU A 67 6.21 -7.62 9.86
N TYR A 68 7.11 -7.09 10.71
CA TYR A 68 7.25 -5.64 10.90
C TYR A 68 7.48 -4.91 9.57
N PHE A 69 8.44 -5.37 8.76
CA PHE A 69 8.76 -4.73 7.49
C PHE A 69 7.71 -4.95 6.40
N SER A 70 6.95 -6.05 6.45
CA SER A 70 5.80 -6.27 5.55
C SER A 70 4.69 -5.24 5.82
N VAL A 71 4.32 -5.05 7.10
CA VAL A 71 3.33 -4.05 7.52
C VAL A 71 3.83 -2.63 7.22
N TYR A 72 5.10 -2.36 7.54
CA TYR A 72 5.75 -1.08 7.29
C TYR A 72 5.82 -0.71 5.81
N GLY A 73 6.32 -1.61 4.96
CA GLY A 73 6.35 -1.39 3.52
C GLY A 73 4.97 -1.09 2.96
N THR A 74 3.95 -1.84 3.41
CA THR A 74 2.58 -1.63 2.99
C THR A 74 2.04 -0.26 3.39
N ALA A 75 2.23 0.16 4.64
CA ALA A 75 1.78 1.46 5.13
C ALA A 75 2.48 2.61 4.39
N ILE A 76 3.80 2.51 4.19
CA ILE A 76 4.55 3.51 3.42
C ILE A 76 4.11 3.53 1.97
N SER A 77 3.84 2.37 1.34
CA SER A 77 3.32 2.29 -0.03
C SER A 77 2.01 3.07 -0.17
N MET A 78 1.06 2.90 0.76
CA MET A 78 -0.18 3.67 0.76
C MET A 78 0.10 5.18 0.90
N TRP A 79 0.97 5.56 1.84
CA TRP A 79 1.33 6.95 2.09
C TRP A 79 1.94 7.64 0.87
N VAL A 80 2.99 7.05 0.28
CA VAL A 80 3.70 7.65 -0.86
C VAL A 80 2.83 7.70 -2.11
N THR A 81 1.94 6.71 -2.31
CA THR A 81 0.96 6.73 -3.42
C THR A 81 0.01 7.92 -3.28
N LEU A 82 -0.51 8.17 -2.09
CA LEU A 82 -1.41 9.29 -1.84
C LEU A 82 -0.67 10.63 -1.95
N LEU A 83 0.58 10.73 -1.48
CA LEU A 83 1.38 11.92 -1.70
C LEU A 83 1.65 12.19 -3.18
N ALA A 84 1.91 11.14 -3.98
CA ALA A 84 2.05 11.24 -5.43
C ALA A 84 0.76 11.77 -6.08
N LEU A 85 -0.41 11.24 -5.68
CA LEU A 85 -1.71 11.74 -6.13
C LEU A 85 -1.94 13.22 -5.75
N GLY A 86 -1.43 13.63 -4.59
CA GLY A 86 -1.49 15.01 -4.12
C GLY A 86 -0.64 16.00 -4.90
N ASP A 87 0.30 15.55 -5.75
CA ASP A 87 1.12 16.37 -6.65
C ASP A 87 1.92 17.48 -5.93
N PHE A 88 2.32 17.27 -4.67
CA PHE A 88 2.99 18.30 -3.86
C PHE A 88 4.33 18.73 -4.46
N ASP A 89 4.60 20.04 -4.48
CA ASP A 89 5.88 20.57 -4.95
C ASP A 89 7.00 20.33 -3.92
N GLU A 90 8.24 20.26 -4.39
CA GLU A 90 9.40 20.28 -3.49
C GLU A 90 9.59 21.68 -2.87
N PRO A 91 10.04 21.78 -1.60
CA PRO A 91 10.53 20.72 -0.71
C PRO A 91 9.44 20.03 0.15
N LYS A 92 8.16 20.39 -0.06
CA LYS A 92 7.05 19.89 0.78
C LYS A 92 6.85 18.40 0.60
N ARG A 93 6.90 17.89 -0.64
CA ARG A 93 6.76 16.45 -0.92
C ARG A 93 7.81 15.62 -0.20
N SER A 94 9.09 15.99 -0.28
CA SER A 94 10.16 15.31 0.45
C SER A 94 9.95 15.33 1.97
N SER A 95 9.59 16.50 2.51
CA SER A 95 9.34 16.65 3.96
C SER A 95 8.19 15.77 4.45
N LEU A 96 7.08 15.73 3.71
CA LEU A 96 5.91 14.90 4.02
C LEU A 96 6.21 13.40 3.86
N THR A 97 7.02 13.05 2.87
CA THR A 97 7.48 11.67 2.66
C THR A 97 8.28 11.21 3.87
N MET A 98 9.31 11.97 4.27
CA MET A 98 10.14 11.65 5.43
C MET A 98 9.34 11.63 6.74
N PHE A 99 8.39 12.56 6.90
CA PHE A 99 7.50 12.54 8.05
C PHE A 99 6.69 11.24 8.14
N GLY A 100 6.10 10.79 7.03
CA GLY A 100 5.36 9.52 6.99
C GLY A 100 6.25 8.30 7.26
N VAL A 101 7.47 8.27 6.70
CA VAL A 101 8.48 7.23 6.93
C VAL A 101 8.79 7.12 8.43
N LEU A 102 9.16 8.23 9.07
CA LEU A 102 9.56 8.23 10.48
C LEU A 102 8.40 7.90 11.42
N THR A 103 7.22 8.49 11.18
CA THR A 103 6.05 8.29 12.05
C THR A 103 5.46 6.88 11.93
N SER A 104 5.43 6.31 10.72
CA SER A 104 4.95 4.94 10.51
C SER A 104 5.85 3.91 11.19
N ALA A 105 7.17 4.14 11.21
CA ALA A 105 8.10 3.25 11.90
C ALA A 105 7.79 3.18 13.41
N VAL A 106 7.59 4.33 14.05
CA VAL A 106 7.21 4.39 15.47
C VAL A 106 5.84 3.75 15.70
N ARG A 107 4.83 4.07 14.87
CA ARG A 107 3.47 3.56 15.07
C ARG A 107 3.41 2.04 14.96
N ILE A 108 4.08 1.47 13.97
CA ILE A 108 4.07 0.01 13.75
C ILE A 108 4.84 -0.69 14.86
N TYR A 109 5.92 -0.10 15.36
CA TYR A 109 6.63 -0.67 16.51
C TYR A 109 5.72 -0.75 17.75
N GLN A 110 4.90 0.28 18.00
CA GLN A 110 3.98 0.33 19.13
C GLN A 110 2.82 -0.65 18.99
N ASP A 111 2.22 -0.74 17.80
CA ASP A 111 1.03 -1.53 17.54
C ASP A 111 0.96 -1.85 16.05
N ARG A 112 1.54 -3.00 15.66
CA ARG A 112 1.61 -3.47 14.26
C ARG A 112 0.33 -4.15 13.75
N LEU A 113 -0.61 -4.46 14.63
CA LEU A 113 -1.89 -5.09 14.28
C LEU A 113 -3.04 -4.06 14.20
N GLY A 114 -2.83 -2.87 14.75
CA GLY A 114 -3.83 -1.82 14.80
C GLY A 114 -4.25 -1.27 13.45
N TYR A 115 -5.56 -1.13 13.28
CA TYR A 115 -6.18 -0.41 12.16
C TYR A 115 -5.62 1.02 11.97
N GLY A 116 -5.16 1.64 13.06
CA GLY A 116 -4.56 2.99 13.06
C GLY A 116 -3.31 3.14 12.20
N ILE A 117 -2.59 2.05 11.93
CA ILE A 117 -1.39 2.05 11.07
C ILE A 117 -1.72 2.49 9.65
N TYR A 118 -2.88 2.07 9.13
CA TYR A 118 -3.27 2.36 7.74
C TYR A 118 -4.21 3.56 7.70
N SER A 119 -5.22 3.59 8.56
CA SER A 119 -6.22 4.67 8.57
C SER A 119 -5.64 6.03 8.95
N GLY A 120 -4.64 6.08 9.84
CA GLY A 120 -3.96 7.33 10.21
C GLY A 120 -3.27 8.00 9.02
N PRO A 121 -2.31 7.33 8.36
CA PRO A 121 -1.67 7.83 7.14
C PRO A 121 -2.68 8.13 6.02
N ILE A 122 -3.66 7.24 5.76
CA ILE A 122 -4.66 7.47 4.71
C ILE A 122 -5.49 8.71 5.00
N GLY A 123 -6.08 8.82 6.19
CA GLY A 123 -6.93 9.95 6.56
C GLY A 123 -6.17 11.28 6.51
N THR A 124 -4.92 11.28 6.99
CA THR A 124 -4.05 12.46 6.95
C THR A 124 -3.72 12.87 5.51
N ALA A 125 -3.31 11.92 4.66
CA ALA A 125 -2.98 12.22 3.27
C ALA A 125 -4.22 12.68 2.47
N VAL A 126 -5.37 12.02 2.62
CA VAL A 126 -6.64 12.41 1.99
C VAL A 126 -7.04 13.83 2.40
N PHE A 127 -6.92 14.16 3.68
CA PHE A 127 -7.19 15.52 4.16
C PHE A 127 -6.28 16.55 3.49
N MET A 128 -4.97 16.28 3.44
CA MET A 128 -3.99 17.18 2.81
C MET A 128 -4.26 17.37 1.31
N ILE A 129 -4.55 16.29 0.58
CA ILE A 129 -4.91 16.31 -0.84
C ILE A 129 -6.16 17.15 -1.04
N THR A 130 -7.19 16.92 -0.23
CA THR A 130 -8.46 17.65 -0.30
C THR A 130 -8.26 19.15 -0.10
N VAL A 131 -7.53 19.55 0.94
CA VAL A 131 -7.21 20.96 1.20
C VAL A 131 -6.50 21.60 0.01
N LYS A 132 -5.47 20.94 -0.52
CA LYS A 132 -4.71 21.44 -1.67
C LYS A 132 -5.58 21.56 -2.93
N TRP A 133 -6.37 20.54 -3.24
CA TRP A 133 -7.22 20.54 -4.43
C TRP A 133 -8.30 21.63 -4.33
N LEU A 134 -8.90 21.83 -3.15
CA LEU A 134 -9.85 22.93 -2.92
C LEU A 134 -9.21 24.31 -3.10
N GLN A 135 -7.97 24.51 -2.63
CA GLN A 135 -7.23 25.74 -2.87
C GLN A 135 -7.00 25.98 -4.36
N LYS A 136 -6.54 24.94 -5.09
CA LYS A 136 -6.29 25.02 -6.54
C LYS A 136 -7.57 25.23 -7.35
N MET A 137 -8.70 24.65 -6.91
CA MET A 137 -10.03 24.90 -7.50
C MET A 137 -10.46 26.36 -7.32
N LYS A 138 -10.22 26.94 -6.14
CA LYS A 138 -10.52 28.35 -5.84
C LYS A 138 -9.67 29.30 -6.70
N GLU A 139 -8.38 29.01 -6.85
CA GLU A 139 -7.45 29.79 -7.68
C GLU A 139 -7.81 29.72 -9.17
N LYS A 140 -8.08 28.51 -9.68
CA LYS A 140 -8.44 28.30 -11.09
C LYS A 140 -9.88 28.66 -11.43
N LYS A 141 -10.74 28.88 -10.43
CA LYS A 141 -12.20 29.03 -10.56
C LYS A 141 -12.83 27.89 -11.39
N GLY A 142 -12.38 26.66 -11.15
CA GLY A 142 -12.81 25.48 -11.90
C GLY A 142 -12.45 24.19 -11.17
N LEU A 143 -12.95 23.05 -11.67
CA LEU A 143 -12.69 21.73 -11.08
C LEU A 143 -11.20 21.37 -11.25
N TYR A 144 -10.62 20.80 -10.19
CA TYR A 144 -9.28 20.25 -10.20
C TYR A 144 -9.23 19.01 -9.29
N PRO A 145 -8.59 17.91 -9.73
CA PRO A 145 -8.17 17.60 -11.10
C PRO A 145 -9.35 17.52 -12.09
N ASP A 146 -9.09 17.19 -13.35
CA ASP A 146 -10.17 17.05 -14.34
C ASP A 146 -11.14 15.93 -13.96
N LYS A 147 -12.39 16.01 -14.42
CA LYS A 147 -13.45 15.03 -14.12
C LYS A 147 -13.05 13.60 -14.51
N SER A 148 -12.26 13.44 -15.57
CA SER A 148 -11.73 12.14 -16.02
C SER A 148 -10.80 11.50 -14.98
N VAL A 149 -9.96 12.29 -14.30
CA VAL A 149 -9.08 11.81 -13.23
C VAL A 149 -9.92 11.27 -12.07
N TYR A 150 -11.01 11.95 -11.72
CA TYR A 150 -11.93 11.46 -10.69
C TYR A 150 -12.57 10.12 -11.07
N THR A 151 -13.06 9.97 -12.31
CA THR A 151 -13.82 8.77 -12.72
C THR A 151 -12.93 7.58 -13.11
N GLN A 152 -11.71 7.83 -13.59
CA GLN A 152 -10.81 6.79 -14.10
C GLN A 152 -9.70 6.40 -13.12
N GLN A 153 -9.30 7.30 -12.22
CA GLN A 153 -8.20 7.06 -11.28
C GLN A 153 -8.68 7.09 -9.84
N VAL A 154 -9.14 8.25 -9.36
CA VAL A 154 -9.45 8.49 -7.94
C VAL A 154 -10.56 7.56 -7.45
N GLY A 155 -11.73 7.61 -8.09
CA GLY A 155 -12.89 6.81 -7.69
C GLY A 155 -12.58 5.31 -7.65
N PRO A 156 -12.18 4.70 -8.78
CA PRO A 156 -11.80 3.28 -8.82
C PRO A 156 -10.66 2.94 -7.85
N GLY A 157 -9.64 3.78 -7.75
CA GLY A 157 -8.50 3.58 -6.87
C GLY A 157 -8.89 3.55 -5.38
N PHE A 158 -9.74 4.48 -4.94
CA PHE A 158 -10.27 4.47 -3.57
C PHE A 158 -11.24 3.31 -3.33
N CYS A 159 -12.03 2.90 -4.31
CA CYS A 159 -12.89 1.70 -4.18
C CYS A 159 -12.06 0.43 -3.94
N PHE A 160 -11.00 0.21 -4.73
CA PHE A 160 -10.10 -0.93 -4.53
C PHE A 160 -9.32 -0.83 -3.21
N GLY A 161 -8.91 0.37 -2.80
CA GLY A 161 -8.25 0.60 -1.51
C GLY A 161 -9.19 0.30 -0.33
N ALA A 162 -10.45 0.75 -0.40
CA ALA A 162 -11.46 0.45 0.59
C ALA A 162 -11.76 -1.06 0.66
N LEU A 163 -11.91 -1.71 -0.49
CA LEU A 163 -12.07 -3.16 -0.57
C LEU A 163 -10.89 -3.90 0.09
N ALA A 164 -9.65 -3.49 -0.20
CA ALA A 164 -8.46 -4.06 0.42
C ALA A 164 -8.52 -3.96 1.97
N LEU A 165 -8.83 -2.78 2.51
CA LEU A 165 -8.95 -2.61 3.96
C LEU A 165 -10.13 -3.42 4.55
N MET A 166 -11.25 -3.53 3.83
CA MET A 166 -12.36 -4.37 4.25
C MET A 166 -11.94 -5.84 4.35
N LEU A 167 -11.23 -6.34 3.34
CA LEU A 167 -10.72 -7.71 3.32
C LEU A 167 -9.77 -7.97 4.49
N ARG A 168 -8.85 -7.04 4.76
CA ARG A 168 -7.87 -7.15 5.85
C ARG A 168 -8.48 -7.09 7.24
N PHE A 169 -9.48 -6.23 7.47
CA PHE A 169 -9.96 -5.95 8.84
C PHE A 169 -11.28 -6.62 9.21
N TYR A 170 -12.11 -6.99 8.24
CA TYR A 170 -13.45 -7.52 8.50
C TYR A 170 -13.67 -8.94 7.96
N PHE A 171 -12.93 -9.34 6.93
CA PHE A 171 -13.16 -10.63 6.26
C PHE A 171 -12.00 -11.61 6.38
N GLU A 172 -10.88 -11.21 6.99
CA GLU A 172 -9.63 -11.98 6.97
C GLU A 172 -9.76 -13.39 7.57
N GLU A 173 -10.66 -13.57 8.53
CA GLU A 173 -10.89 -14.85 9.20
C GLU A 173 -11.71 -15.86 8.38
N TRP A 174 -12.31 -15.47 7.24
CA TRP A 174 -13.18 -16.36 6.46
C TRP A 174 -12.40 -17.50 5.79
N ASP A 175 -11.42 -17.14 4.95
CA ASP A 175 -10.46 -18.07 4.38
C ASP A 175 -9.18 -17.28 4.11
N TYR A 176 -8.34 -17.18 5.15
CA TYR A 176 -7.17 -16.30 5.20
C TYR A 176 -6.35 -16.34 3.91
N ALA A 177 -6.05 -17.54 3.39
CA ALA A 177 -5.25 -17.69 2.18
C ALA A 177 -5.88 -16.94 0.98
N TYR A 178 -7.18 -17.10 0.73
CA TYR A 178 -7.84 -16.43 -0.39
C TYR A 178 -8.12 -14.95 -0.11
N VAL A 179 -8.60 -14.63 1.09
CA VAL A 179 -8.96 -13.26 1.45
C VAL A 179 -7.73 -12.37 1.49
N HIS A 180 -6.65 -12.82 2.14
CA HIS A 180 -5.40 -12.07 2.24
C HIS A 180 -4.70 -11.93 0.87
N SER A 181 -4.77 -12.97 0.04
CA SER A 181 -4.27 -12.87 -1.34
C SER A 181 -5.09 -11.91 -2.20
N PHE A 182 -6.41 -11.88 -2.05
CA PHE A 182 -7.26 -10.92 -2.75
C PHE A 182 -7.07 -9.49 -2.23
N TYR A 183 -6.73 -9.34 -0.95
CA TYR A 183 -6.27 -8.08 -0.36
C TYR A 183 -5.02 -7.55 -1.09
N HIS A 184 -3.99 -8.38 -1.33
CA HIS A 184 -2.80 -7.96 -2.08
C HIS A 184 -3.14 -7.46 -3.49
N VAL A 185 -3.97 -8.20 -4.22
CA VAL A 185 -4.40 -7.83 -5.57
C VAL A 185 -5.15 -6.50 -5.54
N SER A 186 -6.14 -6.37 -4.65
CA SER A 186 -6.96 -5.15 -4.52
C SER A 186 -6.10 -3.93 -4.18
N LEU A 187 -5.12 -4.11 -3.29
CA LEU A 187 -4.22 -3.03 -2.89
C LEU A 187 -3.28 -2.60 -4.03
N ALA A 188 -2.68 -3.55 -4.75
CA ALA A 188 -1.81 -3.24 -5.88
C ALA A 188 -2.58 -2.54 -7.02
N VAL A 189 -3.82 -2.97 -7.29
CA VAL A 189 -4.71 -2.28 -8.25
C VAL A 189 -5.01 -0.86 -7.79
N SER A 190 -5.29 -0.65 -6.51
CA SER A 190 -5.48 0.69 -5.93
C SER A 190 -4.24 1.57 -6.16
N PHE A 191 -3.03 1.06 -5.91
CA PHE A 191 -1.79 1.79 -6.15
C PHE A 191 -1.61 2.19 -7.62
N ILE A 192 -1.82 1.26 -8.55
CA ILE A 192 -1.71 1.54 -9.99
C ILE A 192 -2.71 2.61 -10.45
N LEU A 193 -3.93 2.59 -9.91
CA LEU A 193 -5.00 3.52 -10.28
C LEU A 193 -4.80 4.92 -9.66
N LEU A 194 -4.35 4.99 -8.41
CA LEU A 194 -4.15 6.26 -7.69
C LEU A 194 -2.85 6.96 -8.08
N LEU A 195 -1.87 6.24 -8.62
CA LEU A 195 -0.65 6.86 -9.13
C LEU A 195 -0.97 7.65 -10.42
N PRO A 196 -0.69 8.97 -10.48
CA PRO A 196 -0.96 9.78 -11.68
C PRO A 196 -0.26 9.24 -12.92
N ASN A 197 -0.80 9.54 -14.11
CA ASN A 197 -0.21 9.17 -15.41
C ASN A 197 0.86 10.17 -15.86
#